data_AF-A0A6B2G5B0-F1
#
_entry.id   AF-A0A6B2G5B0-F1
#
_cell.length_a   1.000
_cell.length_b   1.000
_cell.length_c   1.000
_cell.angle_alpha   90.00
_cell.angle_beta   90.00
_cell.angle_gamma   90.00
#
_symmetry.space_group_name_H-M   'P 1'
#
loop_
_entity.id
_entity.type
_entity.pdbx_description
1 polymer ?
#
loop_
_entity_poly.entity_id
_entity_poly.type
_entity_poly.pdbx_seq_one_letter_code
_entity_poly.pdbx_strand_id
1 'polypeptide(L)'
;MFHQKCKFYPMMDILRLNICRKNILKDSLAQIVHLPSHDLHNRLNVVFVGEDGRDVGGIAREWFGSVSRALINPKHSIFKISSDNHLIQINPDSFSNPNHLLYFQFVGKIFAMALFHSAFITGSFDENI
;
A
#
# COMPACT_ATOMS: atom_id res chain seq x y z
N MET A 1 7.50 -10.69 19.04
CA MET A 1 8.89 -10.80 18.57
C MET A 1 9.18 -9.95 17.31
N PHE A 2 8.34 -9.97 16.25
CA PHE A 2 8.57 -9.21 15.00
C PHE A 2 8.43 -7.68 15.12
N HIS A 3 7.31 -7.18 15.62
CA HIS A 3 7.08 -5.72 15.76
C HIS A 3 8.10 -5.02 16.65
N GLN A 4 8.63 -5.72 17.66
CA GLN A 4 9.69 -5.21 18.51
C GLN A 4 10.99 -5.01 17.71
N LYS A 5 11.33 -5.93 16.80
CA LYS A 5 12.48 -5.77 15.90
C LYS A 5 12.30 -4.59 14.95
N CYS A 6 11.09 -4.37 14.43
CA CYS A 6 10.79 -3.23 13.54
C CYS A 6 10.93 -1.88 14.27
N LYS A 7 10.50 -1.79 15.54
CA LYS A 7 10.65 -0.56 16.35
C LYS A 7 12.09 -0.14 16.61
N PHE A 8 13.02 -1.10 16.65
CA PHE A 8 14.45 -0.84 16.84
C PHE A 8 15.24 -0.85 15.53
N TYR A 9 14.56 -0.97 14.38
CA TYR A 9 15.21 -0.86 13.08
C TYR A 9 15.70 0.59 12.90
N PRO A 10 16.97 0.80 12.52
CA PRO A 10 17.50 2.14 12.39
C PRO A 10 16.81 2.85 11.21
N MET A 11 16.00 3.85 11.53
CA MET A 11 15.40 4.76 10.55
C MET A 11 16.37 5.92 10.35
N MET A 12 16.90 6.05 9.13
CA MET A 12 17.91 7.07 8.83
C MET A 12 17.27 8.38 8.38
N ASP A 13 16.05 8.34 7.84
CA ASP A 13 15.36 9.51 7.30
C ASP A 13 13.81 9.39 7.39
N ILE A 14 13.11 10.38 6.83
CA ILE A 14 11.65 10.44 6.67
C ILE A 14 11.31 10.15 5.21
N LEU A 15 10.51 9.11 4.97
CA LEU A 15 9.89 8.88 3.66
C LEU A 15 8.63 9.76 3.54
N ARG A 16 8.76 10.90 2.86
CA ARG A 16 7.62 11.78 2.60
C ARG A 16 6.90 11.39 1.31
N LEU A 17 5.60 11.10 1.40
CA LEU A 17 4.73 10.83 0.27
C LEU A 17 3.74 11.97 0.09
N ASN A 18 3.72 12.61 -1.07
CA ASN A 18 2.73 13.64 -1.40
C ASN A 18 1.66 13.02 -2.33
N ILE A 19 0.43 12.92 -1.84
CA ILE A 19 -0.62 12.10 -2.47
C ILE A 19 -1.84 12.96 -2.80
N CYS A 20 -2.32 12.92 -4.04
CA CYS A 20 -3.65 13.41 -4.37
C CYS A 20 -4.68 12.28 -4.18
N ARG A 21 -5.73 12.51 -3.38
CA ARG A 21 -6.78 11.48 -3.14
C ARG A 21 -7.41 10.95 -4.43
N LYS A 22 -7.60 11.84 -5.42
CA LYS A 22 -8.17 11.49 -6.72
C LYS A 22 -7.28 10.53 -7.53
N ASN A 23 -5.97 10.53 -7.27
CA ASN A 23 -4.96 9.74 -7.98
C ASN A 23 -4.20 8.79 -7.05
N ILE A 24 -4.79 8.39 -5.93
CA ILE A 24 -4.08 7.73 -4.82
C ILE A 24 -3.18 6.57 -5.25
N LEU A 25 -3.65 5.69 -6.15
CA LEU A 25 -2.85 4.56 -6.64
C LEU A 25 -1.69 5.01 -7.52
N LYS A 26 -1.93 5.95 -8.44
CA LYS A 26 -0.89 6.40 -9.39
C LYS A 26 0.21 7.15 -8.65
N ASP A 27 -0.17 8.06 -7.75
CA ASP A 27 0.79 8.87 -6.99
C ASP A 27 1.60 8.00 -6.02
N SER A 28 0.95 7.03 -5.36
CA SER A 28 1.63 6.09 -4.47
C SER A 28 2.57 5.17 -5.25
N LEU A 29 2.11 4.64 -6.40
CA LEU A 29 2.90 3.79 -7.27
C LEU A 29 4.19 4.49 -7.71
N ALA A 30 4.06 5.69 -8.26
CA ALA A 30 5.17 6.46 -8.79
C ALA A 30 6.23 6.76 -7.74
N GLN A 31 5.82 7.02 -6.49
CA GLN A 31 6.74 7.34 -5.39
C GLN A 31 7.35 6.12 -4.71
N ILE A 32 6.75 4.93 -4.79
CA ILE A 32 7.18 3.75 -4.01
C ILE A 32 7.87 2.68 -4.86
N VAL A 33 7.41 2.46 -6.10
CA VAL A 33 7.75 1.22 -6.82
C VAL A 33 9.24 1.09 -7.13
N HIS A 34 9.94 2.20 -7.31
CA HIS A 34 11.38 2.21 -7.59
C HIS A 34 12.26 2.46 -6.36
N LEU A 35 11.68 2.71 -5.18
CA LEU A 35 12.47 2.90 -3.97
C LEU A 35 13.14 1.60 -3.53
N PRO A 36 14.40 1.64 -3.06
CA PRO A 36 15.04 0.48 -2.47
C PRO A 36 14.33 0.09 -1.16
N SER A 37 14.42 -1.18 -0.77
CA SER A 37 13.69 -1.70 0.40
C SER A 37 14.04 -1.01 1.72
N HIS A 38 15.27 -0.52 1.88
CA HIS A 38 15.68 0.19 3.10
C HIS A 38 14.96 1.54 3.26
N ASP A 39 14.62 2.22 2.17
CA ASP A 39 13.88 3.49 2.23
C ASP A 39 12.43 3.29 2.66
N LEU A 40 11.85 2.10 2.39
CA LEU A 40 10.48 1.78 2.79
C LEU A 40 10.34 1.56 4.31
N HIS A 41 11.45 1.33 5.00
CA HIS A 41 11.52 1.19 6.46
C HIS A 41 11.68 2.55 7.19
N ASN A 42 11.97 3.63 6.46
CA ASN A 42 12.06 4.97 7.04
C ASN A 42 10.71 5.43 7.61
N ARG A 43 10.76 6.43 8.49
CA ARG A 43 9.55 6.98 9.11
C ARG A 43 8.62 7.53 8.02
N LEU A 44 7.42 6.98 7.91
CA LEU A 44 6.45 7.37 6.89
C LEU A 44 5.78 8.70 7.25
N ASN A 45 5.81 9.66 6.32
CA ASN A 45 5.07 10.92 6.41
C ASN A 45 4.22 11.11 5.16
N VAL A 46 2.93 10.77 5.26
CA VAL A 46 2.00 10.97 4.15
C VAL A 46 1.34 12.34 4.25
N VAL A 47 1.34 13.07 3.14
CA VAL A 47 0.71 14.38 3.00
C VAL A 47 -0.30 14.30 1.87
N PHE A 48 -1.58 14.49 2.19
CA PHE A 48 -2.60 14.66 1.16
C PHE A 48 -2.52 16.10 0.62
N VAL A 49 -2.21 16.23 -0.67
CA VAL A 49 -1.97 17.54 -1.30
C VAL A 49 -3.25 18.37 -1.29
N GLY A 50 -3.16 19.60 -0.78
CA GLY A 50 -4.29 20.52 -0.67
C GLY A 50 -5.15 20.31 0.59
N GLU A 51 -4.72 19.47 1.53
CA GLU A 51 -5.37 19.26 2.82
C GLU A 51 -4.47 19.72 3.98
N ASP A 52 -5.07 20.35 4.99
CA ASP A 52 -4.36 20.71 6.22
C ASP A 52 -4.08 19.45 7.05
N GLY A 53 -2.96 18.78 6.76
CA GLY A 53 -2.53 17.57 7.46
C GLY A 53 -2.06 17.87 8.87
N ARG A 54 -2.92 17.66 9.88
CA ARG A 54 -2.59 17.90 11.30
C ARG A 54 -2.20 16.67 12.13
N ASP A 55 -2.42 15.45 11.63
CA ASP A 55 -2.29 14.25 12.49
C ASP A 55 -1.22 13.26 12.00
N VAL A 56 -0.06 13.31 12.67
CA VAL A 56 1.14 12.50 12.39
C VAL A 56 0.91 11.08 12.92
N GLY A 57 0.06 10.31 12.23
CA GLY A 57 -0.21 8.90 12.54
C GLY A 57 -1.55 8.42 11.98
N GLY A 58 -2.59 9.27 12.09
CA GLY A 58 -3.90 9.00 11.48
C GLY A 58 -3.82 8.95 9.96
N ILE A 59 -3.09 9.89 9.35
CA ILE A 59 -3.01 10.03 7.89
C ILE A 59 -2.30 8.84 7.23
N ALA A 60 -1.23 8.31 7.85
CA ALA A 60 -0.55 7.12 7.32
C ALA A 60 -1.47 5.89 7.31
N ARG A 61 -2.21 5.65 8.40
CA ARG A 61 -3.19 4.56 8.50
C ARG A 61 -4.31 4.72 7.48
N GLU A 62 -4.82 5.94 7.34
CA GLU A 62 -5.85 6.28 6.36
C GLU A 62 -5.34 6.02 4.92
N TRP A 63 -4.09 6.37 4.64
CA TRP A 63 -3.47 6.12 3.34
C TRP A 63 -3.38 4.63 3.03
N PHE A 64 -2.90 3.78 3.95
CA PHE A 64 -2.89 2.31 3.75
C PHE A 64 -4.30 1.76 3.49
N GLY A 65 -5.30 2.19 4.27
CA GLY A 65 -6.69 1.79 4.07
C GLY A 65 -7.27 2.26 2.73
N SER A 66 -6.83 3.41 2.22
CA SER A 66 -7.31 3.96 0.95
C SER A 66 -6.61 3.32 -0.26
N VAL A 67 -5.30 3.07 -0.17
CA VAL A 67 -4.55 2.33 -1.20
C VAL A 67 -5.07 0.90 -1.34
N SER A 68 -5.26 0.18 -0.22
CA SER A 68 -5.77 -1.20 -0.25
C SER A 68 -7.18 -1.29 -0.84
N ARG A 69 -8.11 -0.40 -0.45
CA ARG A 69 -9.44 -0.30 -1.08
C ARG A 69 -9.39 0.00 -2.58
N ALA A 70 -8.45 0.83 -3.01
CA ALA A 70 -8.28 1.12 -4.43
C ALA A 70 -7.72 -0.08 -5.20
N LEU A 71 -6.79 -0.85 -4.61
CA LEU A 71 -6.22 -2.06 -5.24
C LEU A 71 -7.27 -3.16 -5.48
N ILE A 72 -8.23 -3.32 -4.56
CA ILE A 72 -9.32 -4.30 -4.69
C ILE A 72 -10.48 -3.82 -5.56
N ASN A 73 -10.46 -2.57 -6.02
CA ASN A 73 -11.50 -2.05 -6.90
C ASN A 73 -11.35 -2.66 -8.31
N PRO A 74 -12.39 -3.35 -8.82
CA PRO A 74 -12.33 -4.01 -10.13
C PRO A 74 -11.93 -3.09 -11.29
N LYS A 75 -12.19 -1.78 -11.17
CA LYS A 75 -11.81 -0.78 -12.20
C LYS A 75 -10.30 -0.74 -12.48
N HIS A 76 -9.46 -1.15 -11.54
CA HIS A 76 -8.00 -1.16 -11.73
C HIS A 76 -7.47 -2.49 -12.26
N SER A 77 -8.33 -3.52 -12.34
CA SER A 77 -8.02 -4.84 -12.89
C SER A 77 -6.83 -5.56 -12.23
N ILE A 78 -6.46 -5.23 -10.99
CA ILE A 78 -5.34 -5.88 -10.29
C ILE A 78 -5.81 -7.10 -9.50
N PHE A 79 -6.82 -6.90 -8.67
CA PHE A 79 -7.45 -7.93 -7.86
C PHE A 79 -8.92 -8.08 -8.20
N LYS A 80 -9.47 -9.24 -7.82
CA LYS A 80 -10.90 -9.50 -7.77
C LYS A 80 -11.26 -10.00 -6.37
N ILE A 81 -12.50 -9.74 -5.95
CA ILE A 81 -13.08 -10.37 -4.78
C ILE A 81 -13.90 -11.55 -5.27
N SER A 82 -13.57 -12.74 -4.77
CA SER A 82 -14.33 -13.96 -5.07
C SER A 82 -15.77 -13.83 -4.58
N SER A 83 -16.73 -14.23 -5.42
CA SER A 83 -18.15 -14.26 -5.06
C SER A 83 -18.45 -15.27 -3.96
N ASP A 84 -17.65 -16.32 -3.87
CA ASP A 84 -18.01 -17.53 -3.12
C ASP A 84 -17.55 -17.45 -1.66
N ASN A 85 -16.42 -16.78 -1.41
CA ASN A 85 -15.80 -16.70 -0.09
C ASN A 85 -15.31 -15.29 0.28
N HIS A 86 -15.60 -14.28 -0.56
CA HIS A 86 -15.19 -12.90 -0.35
C HIS A 86 -13.68 -12.68 -0.18
N LEU A 87 -12.85 -13.65 -0.61
CA LEU A 87 -11.41 -13.53 -0.58
C LEU A 87 -10.89 -12.72 -1.76
N ILE A 88 -9.82 -11.96 -1.51
CA ILE A 88 -9.06 -11.25 -2.53
C ILE A 88 -8.21 -12.26 -3.29
N GLN A 89 -8.36 -12.27 -4.61
CA GLN A 89 -7.56 -13.09 -5.53
C GLN A 89 -6.97 -12.22 -6.63
N ILE A 90 -5.81 -12.61 -7.16
CA ILE A 90 -5.26 -11.98 -8.36
C ILE A 90 -6.30 -12.05 -9.47
N ASN A 91 -6.53 -10.94 -10.16
CA ASN A 91 -7.39 -10.96 -11.34
C ASN A 91 -6.66 -11.72 -12.46
N PRO A 92 -7.19 -12.87 -12.95
CA PRO A 92 -6.58 -13.57 -14.08
C PRO A 92 -6.50 -12.68 -15.34
N ASP A 93 -7.44 -11.73 -15.47
CA ASP A 93 -7.48 -10.78 -16.58
C ASP A 93 -6.67 -9.50 -16.31
N SER A 94 -5.74 -9.52 -15.35
CA SER A 94 -4.97 -8.33 -14.98
C SER A 94 -4.13 -7.76 -16.11
N PHE A 95 -3.76 -8.57 -17.11
CA PHE A 95 -3.05 -8.14 -18.31
C PHE A 95 -3.79 -7.06 -19.12
N SER A 96 -5.11 -6.91 -18.94
CA SER A 96 -5.90 -5.81 -19.51
C SER A 96 -5.44 -4.43 -19.00
N ASN A 97 -4.79 -4.38 -17.84
CA ASN A 97 -4.04 -3.23 -17.37
C ASN A 97 -2.57 -3.37 -17.83
N PRO A 98 -2.07 -2.49 -18.72
CA PRO A 98 -0.71 -2.61 -19.26
C PRO A 98 0.38 -2.47 -18.20
N ASN A 99 0.05 -1.91 -17.03
CA ASN A 99 0.98 -1.73 -15.92
C ASN A 99 0.82 -2.80 -14.82
N HIS A 100 0.08 -3.89 -15.05
CA HIS A 100 -0.27 -4.84 -13.99
C HIS A 100 0.94 -5.43 -13.25
N LEU A 101 2.04 -5.75 -13.94
CA LEU A 101 3.27 -6.23 -13.30
C LEU A 101 3.89 -5.20 -12.35
N LEU A 102 3.88 -3.92 -12.74
CA LEU A 102 4.35 -2.83 -11.91
C LEU A 102 3.46 -2.67 -10.67
N TYR A 103 2.14 -2.84 -10.84
CA TYR A 103 1.20 -2.88 -9.72
C TYR A 103 1.45 -4.07 -8.80
N PHE A 104 1.77 -5.27 -9.30
CA PHE A 104 2.09 -6.41 -8.42
C PHE A 104 3.37 -6.18 -7.61
N GLN A 105 4.42 -5.59 -8.20
CA GLN A 105 5.61 -5.18 -7.44
C GLN A 105 5.27 -4.16 -6.35
N PHE A 106 4.43 -3.18 -6.69
CA PHE A 106 3.96 -2.16 -5.76
C PHE A 106 3.13 -2.75 -4.62
N VAL A 107 2.21 -3.68 -4.91
CA VAL A 107 1.43 -4.40 -3.91
C VAL A 107 2.36 -5.10 -2.90
N GLY A 108 3.39 -5.81 -3.39
CA GLY A 108 4.36 -6.47 -2.50
C GLY A 108 5.03 -5.48 -1.55
N LYS A 109 5.40 -4.30 -2.05
CA LYS A 109 5.95 -3.20 -1.23
C LYS A 109 4.93 -2.65 -0.23
N ILE A 110 3.67 -2.46 -0.63
CA ILE A 110 2.60 -2.01 0.28
C ILE A 110 2.37 -3.00 1.42
N PHE A 111 2.37 -4.30 1.15
CA PHE A 111 2.21 -5.32 2.19
C PHE A 111 3.42 -5.35 3.14
N ALA A 112 4.63 -5.30 2.59
CA ALA A 112 5.84 -5.21 3.41
C ALA A 112 5.83 -3.96 4.32
N MET A 113 5.47 -2.80 3.75
CA MET A 113 5.34 -1.56 4.51
C MET A 113 4.24 -1.64 5.57
N ALA A 114 3.07 -2.21 5.27
CA ALA A 114 1.98 -2.36 6.23
C ALA A 114 2.40 -3.22 7.43
N LEU A 115 3.07 -4.34 7.18
CA LEU A 115 3.63 -5.19 8.22
C LEU A 115 4.68 -4.45 9.07
N PHE A 116 5.61 -3.74 8.43
CA PHE A 116 6.68 -3.03 9.11
C PHE A 116 6.15 -1.88 9.98
N HIS A 117 5.22 -1.08 9.44
CA HIS A 117 4.64 0.10 10.11
C HIS A 117 3.43 -0.24 10.99
N SER A 118 3.11 -1.52 11.18
CA SER A 118 1.94 -1.97 11.97
C SER A 118 0.62 -1.33 11.50
N ALA A 119 0.44 -1.24 10.18
CA ALA A 119 -0.76 -0.70 9.55
C ALA A 119 -1.66 -1.83 9.01
N PHE A 120 -2.97 -1.57 9.00
CA PHE A 120 -3.95 -2.50 8.47
C PHE A 120 -4.24 -2.21 7.00
N ILE A 121 -4.44 -3.27 6.22
CA ILE A 121 -4.94 -3.22 4.84
C ILE A 121 -6.36 -3.81 4.80
N THR A 122 -7.18 -3.38 3.84
CA THR A 122 -8.55 -3.86 3.70
C THR A 122 -8.63 -5.19 2.96
N GLY A 123 -9.42 -6.11 3.52
CA GLY A 123 -9.83 -7.39 2.93
C GLY A 123 -8.96 -8.58 3.36
N SER A 124 -9.34 -9.77 2.89
CA SER A 124 -8.76 -11.04 3.34
C SER A 124 -8.19 -11.81 2.16
N PHE A 125 -7.01 -12.41 2.33
CA PHE A 125 -6.40 -13.32 1.37
C PHE A 125 -6.66 -14.76 1.79
N ASP A 126 -6.54 -15.70 0.85
CA ASP A 126 -6.58 -17.11 1.17
C ASP A 126 -5.40 -17.48 2.08
N GLU A 127 -5.67 -18.25 3.12
CA GLU A 127 -4.68 -18.72 4.09
C GLU A 127 -3.93 -19.97 3.58
N ASN A 128 -4.39 -20.58 2.49
CA ASN A 128 -3.86 -21.84 1.94
C ASN A 128 -2.98 -21.66 0.69
N ILE A 129 -2.37 -20.48 0.50
CA ILE A 129 -1.40 -20.22 -0.58
C ILE A 129 -0.03 -20.81 -0.22
#